data_AF-A0A2R6L4G1-F1
#
_entry.id   AF-A0A2R6L4G1-F1
#
_cell.length_a   1.000
_cell.length_b   1.000
_cell.length_c   1.000
_cell.angle_alpha   90.00
_cell.angle_beta   90.00
_cell.angle_gamma   90.00
#
_symmetry.space_group_name_H-M   'P 1'
#
loop_
_entity.id
_entity.type
_entity.pdbx_description
1 polymer ?
#
loop_
_entity_poly.entity_id
_entity_poly.type
_entity_poly.pdbx_seq_one_letter_code
_entity_poly.pdbx_strand_id
1 'polypeptide(L)' 'MFSYTVDVPQDGERGIRVTCEEHGESEEFQSGYSTVAFHCERCGYEIEITAHDLHEWRDFGEMC' A
#
# COMPACT_ATOMS: atom_id res chain seq x y z
N MET A 1 -6.95 7.22 -14.93
CA MET A 1 -7.36 6.30 -13.86
C MET A 1 -6.04 5.83 -13.28
N PHE A 2 -5.64 6.40 -12.15
CA PHE A 2 -4.28 6.23 -11.61
C PHE A 2 -4.16 4.82 -11.01
N SER A 3 -3.14 4.07 -11.41
CA SER A 3 -2.86 2.76 -10.85
C SER A 3 -1.59 2.80 -9.99
N TYR A 4 -1.70 2.16 -8.82
CA TYR A 4 -0.63 2.07 -7.84
C TYR A 4 -0.41 0.60 -7.53
N THR A 5 0.86 0.19 -7.55
CA THR A 5 1.28 -1.13 -7.10
C THR A 5 1.78 -1.02 -5.67
N VAL A 6 1.21 -1.81 -4.76
CA VAL A 6 1.61 -1.89 -3.37
C VAL A 6 2.21 -3.27 -3.13
N ASP A 7 3.49 -3.32 -2.80
CA ASP A 7 4.20 -4.51 -2.39
C ASP A 7 4.31 -4.52 -0.86
N VAL A 8 3.57 -5.43 -0.22
CA VAL A 8 3.60 -5.62 1.24
C VAL A 8 4.34 -6.92 1.53
N PRO A 9 5.59 -6.87 2.01
CA PRO A 9 6.36 -8.06 2.34
C PRO A 9 5.74 -8.75 3.56
N GLN A 10 5.49 -10.06 3.44
CA GLN A 10 4.82 -10.86 4.47
C GLN A 10 5.70 -11.15 5.70
N ASP A 11 7.01 -11.03 5.59
CA ASP A 11 7.97 -11.48 6.61
C ASP A 11 8.33 -10.39 7.66
N GLY A 12 7.79 -9.16 7.52
CA GLY A 12 8.09 -8.06 8.44
C GLY A 12 9.56 -7.56 8.42
N GLU A 13 10.45 -8.20 7.67
CA GLU A 13 11.86 -7.81 7.48
C GLU A 13 12.04 -6.64 6.51
N ARG A 14 11.01 -6.34 5.71
CA ARG A 14 10.99 -5.25 4.73
C ARG A 14 9.74 -4.42 4.97
N GLY A 15 9.76 -3.13 4.64
CA GLY A 15 8.56 -2.30 4.75
C GLY A 15 7.75 -2.26 3.45
N ILE A 16 6.61 -1.58 3.51
CA ILE A 16 5.69 -1.46 2.37
C ILE A 16 6.38 -0.67 1.27
N ARG A 17 6.31 -1.15 0.03
CA ARG A 17 6.77 -0.40 -1.13
C ARG A 17 5.60 -0.03 -2.02
N VAL A 18 5.45 1.26 -2.29
CA VAL A 18 4.39 1.79 -3.15
C VAL A 18 5.02 2.30 -4.43
N THR A 19 4.43 1.95 -5.57
CA THR A 19 4.89 2.38 -6.90
C THR A 19 3.72 2.94 -7.70
N CYS A 20 3.84 4.18 -8.17
CA CYS A 20 2.95 4.75 -9.16
C CYS A 20 3.30 4.17 -10.54
N GLU A 21 2.41 3.38 -11.14
CA GLU A 21 2.67 2.81 -12.47
C GLU A 21 2.60 3.86 -13.58
N GLU A 22 1.91 4.98 -13.35
CA GLU A 22 1.73 6.04 -14.34
C GLU A 22 3.01 6.84 -14.57
N HIS A 23 3.82 7.04 -13.51
CA HIS A 23 5.03 7.86 -13.54
C HIS A 23 6.32 7.09 -13.25
N GLY A 24 6.22 5.85 -12.79
CA GLY A 24 7.38 5.04 -12.38
C GLY A 24 8.02 5.50 -11.08
N GLU A 25 7.32 6.31 -10.29
CA GLU A 25 7.78 6.78 -8.99
C GLU A 25 7.51 5.72 -7.94
N SER A 26 8.52 5.38 -7.13
CA SER A 26 8.36 4.37 -6.08
C SER A 26 8.99 4.83 -4.78
N GLU A 27 8.30 4.59 -3.68
CA GLU A 27 8.76 4.88 -2.33
C GLU A 27 8.72 3.61 -1.47
N GLU A 28 9.78 3.38 -0.71
CA GLU A 28 9.89 2.28 0.23
C GLU A 28 9.78 2.83 1.65
N PHE A 29 8.78 2.35 2.37
CA PHE A 29 8.54 2.71 3.76
C PHE A 29 9.26 1.75 4.70
N GLN A 30 9.48 2.15 5.95
CA GLN A 30 10.13 1.29 6.94
C GLN A 30 9.19 0.19 7.46
N SER A 31 9.77 -0.99 7.74
CA SER A 31 9.10 -2.10 8.40
C SER A 31 8.70 -1.69 9.83
N GLY A 32 7.39 -1.65 10.10
CA GLY A 32 6.84 -1.27 11.42
C GLY A 32 5.69 -0.28 11.35
N TYR A 33 5.48 0.37 10.20
CA TYR A 33 4.33 1.22 9.96
C TYR A 33 3.21 0.40 9.30
N SER A 34 2.07 0.26 9.97
CA SER A 34 0.86 -0.34 9.39
C SER A 34 0.15 0.59 8.41
N THR A 35 0.40 1.90 8.51
CA THR A 35 -0.17 2.92 7.63
C THR A 35 0.94 3.76 7.05
N VAL A 36 0.97 3.88 5.72
CA VAL A 36 1.96 4.66 4.97
C VAL A 36 1.25 5.56 3.97
N ALA A 37 1.72 6.80 3.84
CA ALA A 37 1.18 7.76 2.89
C ALA A 37 2.19 7.95 1.75
N PHE A 38 1.77 7.67 0.53
CA PHE A 38 2.56 7.87 -0.68
C PHE A 38 2.00 9.03 -1.48
N HIS A 39 2.85 10.03 -1.74
CA HIS A 39 2.52 11.18 -2.56
C HIS A 39 3.23 11.08 -3.90
N CYS A 40 2.48 11.14 -5.00
CA CYS A 40 3.08 11.23 -6.31
C CYS A 40 3.13 12.68 -6.81
N GLU A 41 4.33 13.27 -6.88
CA GLU A 41 4.52 14.68 -7.30
C GLU A 41 4.07 14.92 -8.75
N ARG A 42 4.14 13.88 -9.58
CA ARG A 42 3.78 13.94 -11.00
C ARG A 42 2.28 13.78 -11.24
N CYS A 43 1.61 12.90 -10.51
CA CYS A 43 0.15 12.80 -10.52
C CYS A 43 -0.48 14.00 -9.80
N GLY A 44 0.18 14.54 -8.78
CA GLY A 44 -0.43 15.49 -7.84
C GLY A 44 -1.45 14.84 -6.90
N TYR A 45 -1.38 13.52 -6.73
CA TYR A 45 -2.29 12.75 -5.89
C TYR A 45 -1.53 12.10 -4.73
N GLU A 46 -2.18 12.07 -3.57
CA GLU A 46 -1.73 11.37 -2.38
C GLU A 46 -2.64 10.18 -2.13
N ILE A 47 -2.03 9.03 -1.79
CA ILE A 47 -2.75 7.84 -1.37
C ILE A 47 -2.23 7.39 0.00
N GLU A 48 -3.16 6.98 0.86
CA GLU A 48 -2.84 6.36 2.13
C GLU A 48 -3.10 4.86 2.03
N ILE A 49 -2.08 4.07 2.33
CA ILE A 49 -2.13 2.61 2.34
C ILE A 49 -2.08 2.17 3.79
N THR A 50 -3.16 1.56 4.26
CA THR A 50 -3.17 0.85 5.54
C THR A 50 -3.04 -0.64 5.28
N ALA A 51 -1.86 -1.20 5.51
CA ALA A 51 -1.64 -2.63 5.57
C ALA A 51 -2.20 -3.15 6.89
N HIS A 52 -3.45 -3.60 6.85
CA HIS A 52 -4.03 -4.40 7.93
C HIS A 52 -3.49 -5.83 7.79
N ASP A 53 -3.07 -6.44 8.90
CA ASP A 53 -2.75 -7.87 8.91
C ASP A 53 -4.01 -8.63 8.45
N LEU A 54 -3.93 -9.26 7.28
CA LEU A 54 -5.09 -9.89 6.62
C LEU A 54 -5.58 -11.15 7.37
N HIS A 55 -5.00 -11.49 8.52
CA HIS A 55 -5.48 -12.57 9.37
C HIS A 55 -6.84 -12.27 10.05
N GLU A 56 -7.43 -11.09 9.81
CA GLU A 56 -8.78 -10.74 10.27
C GLU A 56 -9.78 -10.51 9.12
N TRP A 57 -9.36 -10.51 7.85
CA TRP A 57 -10.24 -10.12 6.72
C TRP A 57 -11.10 -11.25 6.12
N ARG A 58 -11.11 -12.44 6.73
CA ARG A 58 -11.95 -13.57 6.27
C ARG A 58 -13.32 -13.61 6.94
N ASP A 59 -13.97 -12.46 7.13
CA ASP A 59 -15.36 -12.42 7.55
C ASP A 59 -16.05 -11.10 7.16
N PHE A 60 -16.09 -10.77 5.86
CA PHE A 60 -17.02 -9.75 5.36
C PHE A 60 -17.48 -10.09 3.94
N GLY A 61 -18.13 -11.25 3.82
CA GLY A 61 -18.54 -11.80 2.53
C GLY A 61 -19.69 -12.80 2.56
N GLU A 62 -20.55 -12.82 3.58
CA GLU A 62 -21.85 -13.52 3.49
C GLU A 62 -22.98 -12.65 4.06
N MET A 63 -23.35 -11.62 3.32
CA MET A 63 -24.67 -11.00 3.42
C MET A 63 -25.46 -11.41 2.17
N CYS A 64 -26.07 -12.60 2.18
CA CYS A 64 -27.16 -13.01 1.29
C CYS A 64 -28.02 -14.09 1.96
#